data_AF-A0A3N0ECI1-F1
#
_entry.id   AF-A0A3N0ECI1-F1
#
_cell.length_a   1.000
_cell.length_b   1.000
_cell.length_c   1.000
_cell.angle_alpha   90.00
_cell.angle_beta   90.00
_cell.angle_gamma   90.00
#
_symmetry.space_group_name_H-M   'P 1'
#
loop_
_entity.id
_entity.type
_entity.pdbx_description
1 polymer ?
#
loop_
_entity_poly.entity_id
_entity_poly.type
_entity_poly.pdbx_seq_one_letter_code
_entity_poly.pdbx_strand_id
1 'polypeptide(L)' 'MSQNNEEQNDPASSTMMFRKFVDTNDEPASTPPRPPITPYVLAGLGVVVAVGIVVFVIMTWS' A
#
# COMPACT_ATOMS: atom_id res chain seq x y z
N MET A 1 -2.85 35.78 -26.82
CA MET A 1 -3.78 34.81 -26.18
C MET A 1 -4.38 33.94 -27.27
N SER A 2 -4.62 32.67 -26.93
CA SER A 2 -5.23 31.59 -27.74
C SER A 2 -4.29 30.74 -28.60
N GLN A 3 -3.43 29.97 -27.93
CA GLN A 3 -2.94 28.67 -28.42
C GLN A 3 -3.58 27.56 -27.57
N ASN A 4 -4.91 27.48 -27.58
CA ASN A 4 -5.65 26.44 -26.87
C ASN A 4 -6.66 25.85 -27.86
N ASN A 5 -6.26 24.89 -28.71
CA ASN A 5 -7.18 23.88 -29.28
C ASN A 5 -6.57 22.86 -30.26
N GLU A 6 -5.24 22.77 -30.43
CA GLU A 6 -4.65 21.83 -31.41
C GLU A 6 -4.24 20.48 -30.79
N GLU A 7 -4.40 20.28 -29.49
CA GLU A 7 -3.72 19.21 -28.74
C GLU A 7 -4.52 17.91 -28.51
N GLN A 8 -5.71 17.76 -29.11
CA GLN A 8 -6.63 16.67 -28.72
C GLN A 8 -7.08 15.77 -29.86
N ASN A 9 -6.22 15.46 -30.84
CA ASN A 9 -6.52 14.43 -31.83
C ASN A 9 -5.31 13.65 -32.36
N ASP A 10 -4.22 13.60 -31.59
CA ASP A 10 -3.13 12.66 -31.88
C ASP A 10 -3.45 11.30 -31.21
N PRO A 11 -3.71 10.23 -31.99
CA PRO A 11 -3.99 8.89 -31.44
C PRO A 11 -2.84 8.33 -30.58
N ALA A 12 -1.61 8.87 -30.72
CA ALA A 12 -0.48 8.53 -29.87
C ALA A 12 -0.54 9.14 -28.46
N SER A 13 -1.47 10.07 -28.18
CA SER A 13 -1.67 10.70 -26.87
C SER A 13 -1.92 9.67 -25.76
N SER A 14 -2.62 8.57 -26.08
CA SER A 14 -2.83 7.45 -25.16
C SER A 14 -1.51 6.80 -24.71
N THR A 15 -0.54 6.61 -25.60
CA THR A 15 0.77 6.04 -25.28
C THR A 15 1.66 6.96 -24.45
N MET A 16 1.50 8.28 -24.61
CA MET A 16 2.21 9.29 -23.83
C MET A 16 1.71 9.34 -22.38
N MET A 17 0.40 9.13 -22.16
CA MET A 17 -0.19 9.05 -20.82
C MET A 17 0.26 7.80 -20.04
N PHE A 18 0.40 6.65 -20.72
CA PHE A 18 0.95 5.44 -20.09
C PHE A 18 2.42 5.59 -19.73
N ARG A 19 3.24 6.17 -20.61
CA ARG A 19 4.65 6.48 -20.29
C ARG A 19 4.74 7.39 -19.08
N LYS A 20 3.94 8.45 -19.05
CA LYS A 20 3.88 9.38 -17.92
C LYS A 20 3.44 8.70 -16.62
N PHE A 21 2.49 7.77 -16.66
CA PHE A 21 2.07 7.00 -15.50
C PHE A 21 3.17 6.07 -14.98
N VAL A 22 3.87 5.36 -15.87
CA VAL A 22 4.99 4.48 -15.50
C VAL A 22 6.15 5.29 -14.92
N ASP A 23 6.54 6.40 -15.57
CA ASP A 23 7.61 7.29 -15.11
C ASP A 23 7.27 7.98 -13.77
N THR A 24 5.99 8.22 -13.49
CA THR A 24 5.52 8.82 -12.22
C THR A 24 5.37 7.79 -11.10
N ASN A 25 5.41 6.50 -11.42
CA ASN A 25 5.27 5.41 -10.45
C ASN A 25 6.62 4.91 -9.92
N ASP A 26 7.73 5.51 -10.34
CA ASP A 26 8.99 5.42 -9.61
C ASP A 26 8.77 6.08 -8.25
N GLU A 27 8.40 5.26 -7.26
CA GLU A 27 8.38 5.64 -5.86
C GLU A 27 9.63 6.47 -5.55
N PRO A 28 9.51 7.57 -4.79
CA PRO A 28 10.62 8.46 -4.55
C PRO A 28 11.80 7.63 -4.01
N ALA A 29 12.88 7.57 -4.80
CA ALA A 29 14.12 6.86 -4.50
C ALA A 29 14.79 7.34 -3.18
N SER A 30 14.22 8.37 -2.54
CA SER A 30 14.60 8.95 -1.27
C SER A 30 13.83 8.41 -0.06
N THR A 31 12.86 7.49 -0.23
CA THR A 31 12.14 6.93 0.92
C THR A 31 13.02 5.88 1.62
N PRO A 32 13.35 6.07 2.91
CA PRO A 32 14.08 5.07 3.67
C PRO A 32 13.35 3.72 3.66
N PRO A 33 14.07 2.58 3.58
CA PRO A 33 13.45 1.26 3.69
C PRO A 33 12.57 1.18 4.95
N ARG A 34 11.28 0.86 4.78
CA ARG A 34 10.38 0.68 5.93
C ARG A 34 10.87 -0.54 6.71
N PRO A 35 10.97 -0.47 8.05
CA PRO A 35 11.37 -1.62 8.85
C PRO A 35 10.35 -2.76 8.67
N PRO A 36 10.77 -4.02 8.77
CA PRO A 36 9.87 -5.16 8.64
C PRO A 36 8.79 -5.11 9.73
N ILE A 37 7.52 -5.07 9.31
CA ILE A 37 6.36 -5.02 10.22
C ILE A 37 5.96 -6.43 10.69
N THR A 38 6.34 -7.46 9.92
CA THR A 38 6.08 -8.88 10.17
C THR A 38 6.33 -9.33 11.62
N PRO A 39 7.45 -9.00 12.30
CA PRO A 39 7.67 -9.42 13.69
C PRO A 39 6.64 -8.83 14.66
N TYR A 40 6.23 -7.56 14.46
CA TYR A 40 5.24 -6.91 15.32
C TYR A 40 3.84 -7.49 15.12
N VAL A 41 3.49 -7.82 13.88
CA VAL A 41 2.22 -8.48 13.56
C VAL A 41 2.17 -9.87 14.19
N LEU A 42 3.24 -10.65 14.06
CA LEU A 42 3.33 -11.98 14.68
C LEU A 42 3.25 -11.91 16.20
N ALA A 43 3.95 -10.95 16.82
CA ALA A 43 3.90 -10.74 18.26
C ALA A 43 2.49 -10.35 18.73
N GLY A 44 1.84 -9.39 18.05
CA GLY A 44 0.47 -8.98 18.36
C GLY A 44 -0.53 -10.12 18.22
N LEU A 45 -0.43 -10.90 17.13
CA LEU A 45 -1.28 -12.07 16.92
C LEU A 45 -1.09 -13.11 18.04
N GLY A 46 0.15 -13.38 18.44
CA GLY A 46 0.47 -14.29 19.53
C GLY A 46 -0.14 -13.87 20.86
N VAL A 47 -0.10 -12.57 21.20
CA VAL A 47 -0.72 -12.03 22.41
C VAL A 47 -2.24 -12.23 22.40
N VAL A 48 -2.90 -11.91 21.28
CA VAL A 48 -4.35 -12.08 21.14
C VAL A 48 -4.77 -13.54 21.33
N VAL A 49 -4.04 -14.48 20.71
CA VAL A 49 -4.31 -15.92 20.86
C VAL A 49 -4.10 -16.37 22.30
N ALA A 50 -3.02 -15.95 22.96
CA ALA A 50 -2.74 -16.32 24.34
C ALA A 50 -3.84 -15.83 25.30
N VAL A 51 -4.29 -14.58 25.16
CA VAL A 51 -5.40 -14.03 25.96
C VAL A 51 -6.68 -14.82 25.71
N GLY A 52 -6.99 -15.14 24.44
CA GLY A 52 -8.15 -15.94 24.08
C GLY A 52 -8.15 -17.31 24.76
N ILE A 53 -7.01 -18.00 24.79
CA ILE A 53 -6.86 -19.29 25.48
C ILE A 53 -7.12 -19.12 26.98
N VAL A 54 -6.53 -18.12 27.63
CA VAL A 54 -6.73 -17.89 29.07
C VAL A 54 -8.20 -17.63 29.39
N VAL A 55 -8.86 -16.76 28.64
CA VAL A 55 -10.30 -16.47 28.82
C VAL A 55 -11.14 -17.72 28.61
N PHE A 56 -10.84 -18.50 27.56
CA PHE A 56 -11.54 -19.75 27.28
C PHE A 56 -11.39 -20.75 28.43
N VAL A 57 -10.17 -20.94 28.95
CA VAL A 57 -9.91 -21.82 30.10
C VAL A 57 -10.71 -21.36 31.32
N ILE A 58 -10.71 -20.06 31.63
CA ILE A 58 -11.48 -19.52 32.76
C ILE A 58 -12.98 -19.82 32.58
N MET A 59 -13.56 -19.53 31.41
CA MET A 59 -14.98 -19.77 31.15
C MET A 59 -15.37 -21.24 31.18
N THR A 60 -14.47 -22.14 30.80
CA THR A 60 -14.77 -23.57 30.73
C THR A 60 -14.72 -24.25 32.11
N TRP A 61 -13.97 -23.68 33.07
CA TRP A 61 -13.74 -24.25 34.39
C TRP A 61 -14.32 -23.42 35.55
N SER A 62 -15.01 -22.29 35.27
CA SER A 62 -15.80 -21.54 36.25
C SER A 62 -17.19 -22.12 36.43
#